data_AF-A0AA91EVB5-F1
#
_entry.id   AF-A0AA91EVB5-F1
#
_cell.length_a   1.000
_cell.length_b   1.000
_cell.length_c   1.000
_cell.angle_alpha   90.00
_cell.angle_beta   90.00
_cell.angle_gamma   90.00
#
_symmetry.space_group_name_H-M   'P 1'
#
loop_
_entity.id
_entity.type
_entity.pdbx_description
1 polymer ?
#
loop_
_entity_poly.entity_id
_entity_poly.type
_entity_poly.pdbx_seq_one_letter_code
_entity_poly.pdbx_strand_id
1 'polypeptide(L)'
;MQFSERRARFNRVVTNPLFRPICGWVPMWSIVEHTGRRSGAAYRTPVSMFHTADGVAVLLPYGTGRDWVKNLQAADGGRVKVGGKTFAVTNPQVVATENAVGLLKTPWRQLLGRAGVPHTLLLTRA
;
A
#
# COMPACT_ATOMS: atom_id res chain seq x y z
N MET A 1 28.15 -1.77 -2.27
CA MET A 1 27.23 -1.46 -3.38
C MET A 1 26.44 -2.71 -3.84
N GLN A 2 25.82 -3.50 -2.95
CA GLN A 2 25.00 -4.68 -3.31
C GLN A 2 23.48 -4.48 -3.13
N PHE A 3 23.06 -3.35 -2.56
CA PHE A 3 21.65 -3.10 -2.22
C PHE A 3 20.79 -2.60 -3.40
N SER A 4 21.39 -2.09 -4.48
CA SER A 4 20.69 -1.49 -5.63
C SER A 4 20.21 -2.54 -6.65
N GLU A 5 21.00 -3.59 -6.90
CA GLU A 5 20.74 -4.54 -7.99
C GLU A 5 19.58 -5.51 -7.68
N ARG A 6 19.48 -5.98 -6.42
CA ARG A 6 18.31 -6.76 -5.96
C ARG A 6 17.02 -5.95 -6.08
N ARG A 7 17.07 -4.65 -5.80
CA ARG A 7 15.92 -3.74 -5.95
C ARG A 7 15.55 -3.54 -7.42
N ALA A 8 16.54 -3.32 -8.30
CA ALA A 8 16.31 -3.05 -9.72
C ALA A 8 15.72 -4.26 -10.47
N ARG A 9 16.23 -5.48 -10.23
CA ARG A 9 15.69 -6.71 -10.85
C ARG A 9 14.28 -7.03 -10.35
N PHE A 10 14.00 -6.78 -9.08
CA PHE A 10 12.70 -7.02 -8.44
C PHE A 10 11.62 -6.00 -8.86
N ASN A 11 12.00 -4.73 -9.01
CA ASN A 11 11.15 -3.66 -9.53
C ASN A 11 10.70 -3.96 -10.98
N ARG A 12 11.58 -4.57 -11.78
CA ARG A 12 11.31 -4.96 -13.18
C ARG A 12 10.30 -6.10 -13.33
N VAL A 13 10.20 -7.02 -12.36
CA VAL A 13 9.37 -8.24 -12.47
C VAL A 13 7.95 -8.06 -11.94
N VAL A 14 7.72 -7.15 -10.99
CA VAL A 14 6.38 -6.98 -10.36
C VAL A 14 5.84 -5.56 -10.56
N THR A 15 6.65 -4.53 -10.35
CA THR A 15 6.23 -3.13 -10.57
C THR A 15 6.02 -2.85 -12.05
N ASN A 16 6.88 -3.35 -12.93
CA ASN A 16 6.74 -3.07 -14.37
C ASN A 16 5.46 -3.67 -14.99
N PRO A 17 5.06 -4.94 -14.75
CA PRO A 17 3.81 -5.48 -15.28
C PRO A 17 2.55 -4.96 -14.55
N LEU A 18 2.59 -4.76 -13.23
CA LEU A 18 1.42 -4.27 -12.48
C LEU A 18 1.10 -2.80 -12.81
N PHE A 19 2.11 -1.99 -13.14
CA PHE A 19 1.96 -0.58 -13.47
C PHE A 19 1.95 -0.29 -14.97
N ARG A 20 2.36 -1.22 -15.84
CA ARG A 20 2.29 -1.07 -17.31
C ARG A 20 0.90 -0.64 -17.83
N PRO A 21 -0.22 -1.24 -17.39
CA PRO A 21 -1.54 -0.82 -17.86
C PRO A 21 -2.10 0.43 -17.15
N ILE A 22 -1.41 0.98 -16.16
CA ILE A 22 -1.92 2.04 -15.28
C ILE A 22 -0.94 3.21 -15.13
N CYS A 23 0.12 3.21 -15.94
CA CYS A 23 1.15 4.24 -16.01
C CYS A 23 0.50 5.52 -16.55
N GLY A 24 0.01 6.37 -15.63
CA GLY A 24 -0.77 7.58 -15.92
C GLY A 24 -1.95 7.81 -14.97
N TRP A 25 -2.50 6.76 -14.34
CA TRP A 25 -3.68 6.83 -13.45
C TRP A 25 -3.41 6.43 -12.00
N VAL A 26 -2.38 5.61 -11.72
CA VAL A 26 -1.97 5.38 -10.32
C VAL A 26 -1.17 6.59 -9.87
N PRO A 27 -1.57 7.29 -8.79
CA PRO A 27 -0.73 8.32 -8.22
C PRO A 27 0.57 7.67 -7.76
N MET A 28 1.64 7.82 -8.56
CA MET A 28 3.04 7.47 -8.27
C MET A 28 3.59 8.12 -6.99
N TRP A 29 2.74 8.81 -6.24
CA TRP A 29 3.03 9.70 -5.12
C TRP A 29 2.34 9.25 -3.83
N SER A 30 2.02 7.96 -3.70
CA SER A 30 1.39 7.45 -2.48
C SER A 30 2.45 7.04 -1.44
N ILE A 31 2.39 7.65 -0.26
CA ILE A 31 3.37 7.45 0.83
C ILE A 31 2.62 7.05 2.09
N VAL A 32 3.12 6.03 2.78
CA VAL A 32 2.75 5.72 4.16
C VAL A 32 3.81 6.27 5.09
N GLU A 33 3.40 7.10 6.05
CA GLU A 33 4.23 7.55 7.17
C GLU A 33 3.88 6.69 8.40
N HIS A 34 4.89 6.03 8.97
CA HIS A 34 4.74 5.12 10.10
C HIS A 34 5.86 5.29 11.12
N THR A 35 5.59 4.91 12.36
CA THR A 35 6.56 4.99 13.46
C THR A 35 7.16 3.62 13.73
N GLY A 36 8.48 3.52 13.76
CA GLY A 36 9.18 2.27 14.07
C GLY A 36 8.81 1.74 15.45
N ARG A 37 8.15 0.58 15.54
CA ARG A 37 7.72 -0.01 16.83
C ARG A 37 8.86 -0.31 17.81
N ARG A 38 10.10 -0.38 17.33
CA ARG A 38 11.31 -0.60 18.15
C ARG A 38 12.14 0.66 18.35
N SER A 39 12.21 1.53 17.34
CA SER A 39 13.10 2.69 17.34
C SER A 39 12.40 4.01 17.67
N GLY A 40 11.07 4.06 17.62
CA GLY A 40 10.29 5.30 17.73
C GLY A 40 10.47 6.27 16.56
N ALA A 41 11.33 5.96 15.58
CA ALA A 41 11.64 6.86 14.48
C ALA A 41 10.51 6.91 13.45
N ALA A 42 10.30 8.09 12.87
CA ALA A 42 9.36 8.28 11.77
C ALA A 42 9.98 7.80 10.45
N TYR A 43 9.23 7.00 9.70
CA TYR A 43 9.63 6.47 8.40
C TYR A 43 8.59 6.79 7.34
N ARG A 44 9.06 6.91 6.08
CA ARG A 44 8.21 7.10 4.90
C ARG A 44 8.43 5.96 3.92
N THR A 45 7.36 5.31 3.49
CA THR A 45 7.42 4.18 2.57
C THR A 45 6.52 4.45 1.36
N PRO A 46 7.08 4.50 0.13
CA PRO A 46 6.27 4.60 -1.07
C PRO A 46 5.52 3.28 -1.29
N VAL A 47 4.23 3.37 -1.56
CA VAL A 47 3.35 2.21 -1.77
C VAL A 47 2.36 2.48 -2.91
N SER A 48 1.71 1.45 -3.43
CA SER A 48 0.53 1.61 -4.29
C SER A 48 -0.72 1.67 -3.43
N MET A 49 -1.40 2.81 -3.43
CA MET A 49 -2.58 3.03 -2.60
C MET A 49 -3.77 3.47 -3.43
N PHE A 50 -4.95 2.98 -3.06
CA PHE A 50 -6.22 3.24 -3.71
C PHE A 50 -7.22 3.77 -2.70
N HIS A 51 -8.08 4.70 -3.10
CA HIS A 51 -9.16 5.17 -2.24
C HIS A 51 -10.24 4.10 -2.07
N THR A 52 -10.72 3.92 -0.84
CA THR A 52 -11.92 3.13 -0.50
C THR A 52 -13.05 4.07 -0.09
N ALA A 53 -14.20 3.53 0.31
CA ALA A 53 -15.29 4.33 0.88
C ALA A 53 -14.85 5.06 2.17
N ASP A 54 -14.15 4.35 3.06
CA ASP A 54 -13.88 4.82 4.42
C ASP A 54 -12.39 5.19 4.64
N GLY A 55 -11.57 5.13 3.59
CA GLY A 55 -10.14 5.44 3.70
C GLY A 55 -9.35 5.01 2.48
N VAL A 56 -8.41 4.08 2.69
CA VAL A 56 -7.48 3.63 1.65
C VAL A 56 -7.18 2.14 1.74
N ALA A 57 -6.83 1.57 0.59
CA ALA A 57 -6.35 0.20 0.44
C ALA A 57 -4.94 0.20 -0.18
N VAL A 58 -4.04 -0.60 0.38
CA VAL A 58 -2.67 -0.78 -0.10
C VAL A 58 -2.45 -2.24 -0.46
N LEU A 59 -2.10 -2.50 -1.73
CA LEU A 59 -1.75 -3.84 -2.16
C LEU A 59 -0.44 -4.29 -1.51
N LEU A 60 -0.38 -5.55 -1.10
CA LEU A 60 0.82 -6.16 -0.52
C LEU A 60 1.40 -7.21 -1.47
N PRO A 61 1.95 -6.81 -2.64
CA PRO A 61 2.49 -7.74 -3.63
C PRO A 61 3.65 -8.57 -3.10
N TYR A 62 4.24 -8.15 -1.97
CA TYR A 62 5.38 -8.80 -1.36
C TYR A 62 5.08 -9.39 0.03
N GLY A 63 3.80 -9.69 0.27
CA GLY A 63 3.32 -10.29 1.51
C GLY A 63 3.14 -9.31 2.66
N THR A 64 2.56 -9.85 3.74
CA THR A 64 2.07 -9.11 4.91
C THR A 64 3.18 -8.79 5.92
N GLY A 65 4.32 -9.49 5.83
CA GLY A 65 5.41 -9.43 6.81
C GLY A 65 6.29 -8.18 6.78
N ARG A 66 5.91 -7.12 6.05
CA ARG A 66 6.73 -5.90 5.92
C ARG A 66 6.73 -5.09 7.21
N ASP A 67 7.89 -4.57 7.60
CA ASP A 67 8.01 -3.84 8.87
C ASP A 67 7.11 -2.61 8.95
N TRP A 68 6.87 -1.91 7.84
CA TRP A 68 5.96 -0.76 7.83
C TRP A 68 4.50 -1.15 8.12
N VAL A 69 4.05 -2.35 7.69
CA VAL A 69 2.72 -2.88 8.01
C VAL A 69 2.63 -3.17 9.51
N LYS A 70 3.64 -3.88 10.04
CA LYS A 70 3.72 -4.20 11.47
C LYS A 70 3.82 -2.95 12.35
N ASN A 71 4.48 -1.91 11.87
CA ASN A 71 4.59 -0.63 12.56
C ASN A 71 3.25 0.10 12.61
N LEU A 72 2.52 0.16 11.49
CA LEU A 72 1.16 0.70 11.48
C LEU A 72 0.25 -0.07 12.45
N GLN A 73 0.30 -1.40 12.42
CA GLN A 73 -0.47 -2.26 13.33
C GLN A 73 -0.12 -2.01 14.80
N ALA A 74 1.16 -1.88 15.14
CA ALA A 74 1.60 -1.60 16.50
C ALA A 74 1.19 -0.20 17.00
N ALA A 75 1.09 0.77 16.10
CA ALA A 75 0.69 2.14 16.41
C ALA A 75 -0.82 2.41 16.22
N ASP A 76 -1.59 1.38 15.85
CA ASP A 76 -3.00 1.46 15.43
C ASP A 76 -3.29 2.55 14.36
N GLY A 77 -2.30 2.82 13.51
CA GLY A 77 -2.41 3.88 12.52
C GLY A 77 -1.12 4.58 12.15
N GLY A 78 -1.29 5.69 11.45
CA GLY A 78 -0.21 6.51 10.92
C GLY A 78 -0.76 7.64 10.05
N ARG A 79 0.02 8.08 9.07
CA ARG A 79 -0.43 9.06 8.08
C ARG A 79 -0.19 8.51 6.69
N VAL A 80 -1.04 8.91 5.76
CA VAL A 80 -0.86 8.59 4.35
C VAL A 80 -0.92 9.84 3.51
N LYS A 81 -0.15 9.84 2.40
CA LYS A 81 -0.26 10.82 1.33
C LYS A 81 -0.74 10.11 0.08
N VAL A 82 -1.79 10.62 -0.57
CA VAL A 82 -2.29 10.14 -1.87
C VAL A 82 -2.99 11.25 -2.61
N GLY A 83 -2.77 11.32 -3.94
CA GLY A 83 -3.35 12.38 -4.76
C GLY A 83 -3.01 13.79 -4.25
N GLY A 84 -1.81 13.97 -3.69
CA GLY A 84 -1.36 15.24 -3.11
C GLY A 84 -1.90 15.57 -1.71
N LYS A 85 -2.87 14.81 -1.19
CA LYS A 85 -3.47 15.03 0.13
C LYS A 85 -2.83 14.14 1.18
N THR A 86 -2.57 14.70 2.37
CA THR A 86 -2.07 13.96 3.54
C THR A 86 -3.14 13.92 4.61
N PHE A 87 -3.44 12.74 5.15
CA PHE A 87 -4.40 12.56 6.24
C PHE A 87 -4.01 11.41 7.17
N ALA A 88 -4.54 11.44 8.39
CA ALA A 88 -4.34 10.39 9.37
C ALA A 88 -5.19 9.16 9.03
N VAL A 89 -4.66 8.00 9.35
CA VAL A 89 -5.33 6.71 9.18
C VAL A 89 -5.21 5.87 10.43
N THR A 90 -6.20 5.01 10.63
CA THR A 90 -6.30 4.08 11.77
C THR A 90 -6.82 2.72 11.30
N ASN A 91 -6.99 1.78 12.24
CA ASN A 91 -7.55 0.45 12.02
C ASN A 91 -6.87 -0.31 10.87
N PRO A 92 -5.56 -0.60 10.97
CA PRO A 92 -4.79 -1.31 9.96
C PRO A 92 -5.18 -2.80 9.89
N GLN A 93 -5.97 -3.16 8.86
CA GLN A 93 -6.49 -4.51 8.68
C GLN A 93 -5.88 -5.19 7.47
N VAL A 94 -5.21 -6.33 7.66
CA VAL A 94 -4.70 -7.14 6.56
C VAL A 94 -5.74 -8.17 6.20
N VAL A 95 -6.27 -8.09 4.98
CA VAL A 95 -7.33 -8.98 4.50
C VAL A 95 -6.92 -9.64 3.19
N ALA A 96 -7.57 -10.75 2.84
CA ALA A 96 -7.47 -11.31 1.50
C ALA A 96 -7.97 -10.27 0.48
N THR A 97 -7.25 -10.12 -0.64
CA THR A 97 -7.58 -9.09 -1.63
C THR A 97 -9.00 -9.25 -2.18
N GLU A 98 -9.49 -10.48 -2.36
CA GLU A 98 -10.87 -10.77 -2.75
C GLU A 98 -11.92 -10.12 -1.84
N ASN A 99 -11.66 -10.06 -0.54
CA ASN A 99 -12.54 -9.44 0.45
C ASN A 99 -12.43 -7.90 0.43
N ALA A 100 -11.27 -7.36 0.03
CA ALA A 100 -11.06 -5.92 -0.15
C ALA A 100 -11.65 -5.38 -1.47
N VAL A 101 -11.76 -6.22 -2.51
CA VAL A 101 -12.29 -5.85 -3.84
C VAL A 101 -13.72 -5.29 -3.76
N GLY A 102 -14.54 -5.80 -2.84
CA GLY A 102 -15.88 -5.25 -2.57
C GLY A 102 -15.88 -3.79 -2.10
N LEU A 103 -14.84 -3.34 -1.40
CA LEU A 103 -14.74 -2.00 -0.81
C LEU A 103 -14.15 -0.94 -1.75
N LEU A 104 -13.63 -1.37 -2.89
CA LEU A 104 -13.01 -0.50 -3.88
C LEU A 104 -14.05 0.08 -4.84
N LYS A 105 -13.89 1.37 -5.19
CA LYS A 105 -14.67 2.00 -6.26
C LYS A 105 -14.25 1.42 -7.62
N THR A 106 -15.20 1.27 -8.55
CA THR A 106 -14.89 1.03 -9.97
C THR A 106 -14.07 2.21 -10.51
N PRO A 107 -12.99 2.03 -11.29
CA PRO A 107 -12.52 0.79 -11.95
C PRO A 107 -11.55 -0.08 -11.14
N TRP A 108 -11.12 0.36 -9.95
CA TRP A 108 -10.10 -0.31 -9.15
C TRP A 108 -10.50 -1.72 -8.72
N ARG A 109 -11.79 -1.94 -8.44
CA ARG A 109 -12.35 -3.28 -8.19
C ARG A 109 -11.93 -4.32 -9.24
N GLN A 110 -12.03 -3.98 -10.53
CA GLN A 110 -11.71 -4.90 -11.63
C GLN A 110 -10.21 -5.07 -11.84
N LEU A 111 -9.44 -3.99 -11.67
CA LEU A 111 -7.98 -4.02 -11.81
C LEU A 111 -7.30 -4.79 -10.67
N LEU A 112 -7.72 -4.57 -9.42
CA LEU A 112 -7.15 -5.24 -8.26
C LEU A 112 -7.53 -6.73 -8.19
N GLY A 113 -8.76 -7.10 -8.59
CA GLY A 113 -9.15 -8.51 -8.69
C GLY A 113 -8.27 -9.32 -9.68
N ARG A 114 -7.67 -8.65 -10.67
CA ARG A 114 -6.78 -9.26 -11.68
C ARG A 114 -5.30 -9.15 -11.35
N ALA A 115 -4.93 -8.48 -10.27
CA ALA A 115 -3.54 -8.21 -9.89
C ALA A 115 -2.77 -9.44 -9.40
N GLY A 116 -3.47 -10.53 -9.02
CA GLY A 116 -2.85 -11.74 -8.47
C GLY A 116 -2.17 -11.53 -7.11
N VAL A 117 -2.46 -10.41 -6.42
CA VAL A 117 -1.89 -10.09 -5.11
C VAL A 117 -2.79 -10.68 -4.03
N PRO A 118 -2.29 -11.57 -3.14
CA PRO A 118 -3.15 -12.32 -2.22
C PRO A 118 -3.70 -11.48 -1.07
N HIS A 119 -2.96 -10.45 -0.63
CA HIS A 119 -3.32 -9.65 0.54
C HIS A 119 -3.35 -8.16 0.25
N THR A 120 -4.28 -7.49 0.92
CA THR A 120 -4.46 -6.04 0.90
C THR A 120 -4.49 -5.52 2.33
N LEU A 121 -3.81 -4.42 2.58
CA LEU A 121 -3.95 -3.66 3.82
C LEU A 121 -5.05 -2.62 3.63
N LEU A 122 -6.07 -2.67 4.48
CA LEU A 122 -7.10 -1.65 4.61
C LEU A 122 -6.75 -0.71 5.76
N LEU A 123 -7.00 0.57 5.55
CA LEU A 123 -6.79 1.64 6.50
C LEU A 123 -8.01 2.56 6.46
N THR A 124 -8.52 2.90 7.63
CA THR A 124 -9.66 3.82 7.78
C THR A 124 -9.13 5.24 7.94
N ARG A 125 -9.81 6.22 7.36
CA ARG A 125 -9.49 7.64 7.59
C ARG A 125 -9.96 8.03 8.99
N ALA A 126 -9.05 8.62 9.78
CA ALA A 126 -9.40 9.19 11.09
C ALA A 126 -10.12 10.54 10.95
#